data_AF-A0A7W1FRE9-F1
#
_entry.id   AF-A0A7W1FRE9-F1
#
_cell.length_a   1.000
_cell.length_b   1.000
_cell.length_c   1.000
_cell.angle_alpha   90.00
_cell.angle_beta   90.00
_cell.angle_gamma   90.00
#
_symmetry.space_group_name_H-M   'P 1'
#
loop_
_entity.id
_entity.type
_entity.pdbx_description
1 polymer ?
#
loop_
_entity_poly.entity_id
_entity_poly.type
_entity_poly.pdbx_seq_one_letter_code
_entity_poly.pdbx_strand_id
1 'polypeptide(L)'
;MRRTSALLLLSLLTTVLCAGCLNAGKMVQSVEASAEAASGGPAETSKKSTSDTVGVPEATAGVASEIEGDLAGTAEVSSGVPFVAKTQTSGGSGYDADTVLAVRYGVHEDYERAVIDLGTGWEPAGGVPEWTLVSPEGDGLLRVSLPSASATRVSDGKFGDGLLESFHVVRAPEGGMFVDFFAREAFLYRVLELGDPARLVVDLKPAGLGSKVPLPAEGGKTVLVEPRPRARISDALIVSGYSRNREATNTITLIDADGKILVRRTIRSNDWNHTWGYFEATLDLPSFSGKGTLKVGTEGAHDGSFEGMKITVWAGR
;
A
#
# COMPACT_ATOMS: atom_id res chain seq x y z
N MET A 1 38.99 -48.03 2.42
CA MET A 1 39.10 -47.76 0.95
C MET A 1 38.28 -46.49 0.69
N ARG A 2 38.90 -45.30 0.56
CA ARG A 2 39.35 -44.64 -0.70
C ARG A 2 38.25 -44.72 -1.77
N ARG A 3 37.60 -43.65 -2.25
CA ARG A 3 38.05 -42.40 -2.91
C ARG A 3 36.87 -41.38 -2.87
N THR A 4 37.00 -40.08 -2.52
CA THR A 4 37.62 -38.92 -3.21
C THR A 4 37.07 -38.58 -4.61
N SER A 5 36.85 -37.26 -4.79
CA SER A 5 36.65 -36.46 -6.02
C SER A 5 35.20 -36.15 -6.38
N ALA A 6 34.80 -34.93 -6.76
CA ALA A 6 35.43 -33.61 -6.86
C ALA A 6 34.25 -32.64 -7.22
N LEU A 7 34.05 -31.53 -6.50
CA LEU A 7 34.47 -30.18 -6.92
C LEU A 7 34.07 -29.81 -8.36
N LEU A 8 33.11 -28.88 -8.50
CA LEU A 8 33.21 -27.75 -9.44
C LEU A 8 32.09 -26.73 -9.20
N LEU A 9 32.49 -25.46 -9.16
CA LEU A 9 31.69 -24.23 -9.23
C LEU A 9 31.10 -23.68 -7.92
N LEU A 10 31.98 -23.28 -7.00
CA LEU A 10 31.73 -22.09 -6.17
C LEU A 10 33.03 -21.30 -6.01
N SER A 11 33.34 -20.51 -7.04
CA SER A 11 34.47 -19.59 -7.04
C SER A 11 34.10 -18.33 -7.81
N LEU A 12 33.90 -17.23 -7.10
CA LEU A 12 34.31 -15.85 -7.43
C LEU A 12 33.82 -14.96 -6.27
N LEU A 13 34.58 -14.87 -5.18
CA LEU A 13 35.56 -13.82 -4.85
C LEU A 13 35.03 -12.38 -4.75
N THR A 14 34.94 -11.98 -3.49
CA THR A 14 35.08 -10.65 -2.88
C THR A 14 36.10 -9.69 -3.53
N THR A 15 35.76 -8.40 -3.60
CA THR A 15 36.71 -7.28 -3.56
C THR A 15 36.21 -6.18 -2.62
N VAL A 16 37.12 -5.71 -1.76
CA VAL A 16 36.98 -4.70 -0.71
C VAL A 16 37.97 -3.55 -1.01
N LEU A 17 37.49 -2.31 -0.85
CA LEU A 17 38.14 -0.99 -0.60
C LEU A 17 39.49 -0.62 -1.25
N CYS A 18 39.57 0.58 -1.86
CA CYS A 18 40.25 1.77 -1.28
C CYS A 18 40.41 2.97 -2.26
N ALA A 19 40.40 4.18 -1.66
CA ALA A 19 41.20 5.38 -1.97
C ALA A 19 40.59 6.58 -2.75
N GLY A 20 40.78 7.77 -2.15
CA GLY A 20 40.96 9.07 -2.83
C GLY A 20 39.99 10.19 -2.40
N CYS A 21 40.20 10.89 -1.28
CA CYS A 21 40.96 12.15 -1.12
C CYS A 21 40.23 13.45 -1.50
N LEU A 22 39.90 14.23 -0.45
CA LEU A 22 40.13 15.67 -0.27
C LEU A 22 39.76 16.64 -1.41
N ASN A 23 38.85 17.58 -1.12
CA ASN A 23 39.21 18.98 -1.32
C ASN A 23 38.58 19.93 -0.30
N ALA A 24 39.43 20.82 0.18
CA ALA A 24 39.20 21.78 1.24
C ALA A 24 38.71 23.13 0.70
N GLY A 25 38.00 23.85 1.56
CA GLY A 25 38.07 25.31 1.65
C GLY A 25 37.00 26.09 0.87
N LYS A 26 36.15 26.83 1.59
CA LYS A 26 36.44 28.23 1.90
C LYS A 26 35.53 28.76 3.02
N MET A 27 36.19 29.30 4.03
CA MET A 27 35.68 30.12 5.12
C MET A 27 35.30 31.53 4.60
N VAL A 28 34.70 32.35 5.49
CA VAL A 28 34.50 33.82 5.44
C VAL A 28 33.09 34.21 4.97
N GLN A 29 32.24 34.96 5.69
CA GLN A 29 32.38 35.84 6.85
C GLN A 29 31.00 36.06 7.50
N SER A 30 30.96 36.16 8.83
CA SER A 30 29.89 36.85 9.57
C SER A 30 30.07 38.35 9.47
N VAL A 31 28.98 39.12 9.33
CA VAL A 31 28.81 40.46 9.93
C VAL A 31 27.32 40.68 10.22
N GLU A 32 26.99 40.80 11.51
CA GLU A 32 25.80 41.48 12.04
C GLU A 32 25.87 42.99 11.79
N ALA A 33 24.74 43.67 11.60
CA ALA A 33 24.31 44.78 12.48
C ALA A 33 23.11 45.58 11.94
N SER A 34 22.13 45.76 12.86
CA SER A 34 21.40 46.99 13.19
C SER A 34 20.33 47.61 12.27
N ALA A 35 19.07 47.39 12.68
CA ALA A 35 18.10 48.35 13.26
C ALA A 35 17.85 49.77 12.68
N GLU A 36 16.53 50.08 12.65
CA GLU A 36 15.83 51.40 12.70
C GLU A 36 15.96 52.37 11.50
N ALA A 37 14.95 53.14 11.06
CA ALA A 37 13.55 53.38 11.44
C ALA A 37 12.80 54.07 10.26
N ALA A 38 11.48 53.89 10.25
CA ALA A 38 10.36 54.69 9.71
C ALA A 38 10.52 55.60 8.45
N SER A 39 9.57 55.46 7.50
CA SER A 39 8.57 56.51 7.12
C SER A 39 7.98 56.29 5.71
N GLY A 40 6.64 56.34 5.61
CA GLY A 40 5.91 56.69 4.38
C GLY A 40 5.20 55.56 3.62
N GLY A 41 3.87 55.47 3.74
CA GLY A 41 3.02 54.96 2.64
C GLY A 41 2.72 56.07 1.62
N PRO A 42 1.82 55.91 0.62
CA PRO A 42 1.02 54.74 0.22
C PRO A 42 1.13 54.40 -1.29
N ALA A 43 0.55 53.27 -1.73
CA ALA A 43 -0.23 53.10 -2.99
C ALA A 43 -0.11 51.68 -3.59
N GLU A 44 -1.28 51.05 -3.68
CA GLU A 44 -1.76 50.12 -4.72
C GLU A 44 -0.75 49.56 -5.75
N THR A 45 -0.60 48.24 -5.76
CA THR A 45 -1.15 47.39 -6.84
C THR A 45 -0.95 45.93 -6.47
N SER A 46 -2.06 45.31 -6.06
CA SER A 46 -2.15 43.87 -5.89
C SER A 46 -2.10 43.21 -7.27
N LYS A 47 -0.91 42.82 -7.73
CA LYS A 47 -0.77 41.81 -8.77
C LYS A 47 -0.77 40.45 -8.10
N LYS A 48 -1.96 39.88 -7.99
CA LYS A 48 -2.18 38.44 -7.85
C LYS A 48 -1.54 37.77 -9.07
N SER A 49 -0.27 37.41 -8.94
CA SER A 49 0.31 36.37 -9.79
C SER A 49 -0.23 35.06 -9.26
N THR A 50 -1.37 34.62 -9.83
CA THR A 50 -1.79 33.22 -9.78
C THR A 50 -0.72 32.46 -10.55
N SER A 51 0.31 32.02 -9.83
CA SER A 51 1.11 30.88 -10.21
C SER A 51 0.15 29.70 -10.16
N ASP A 52 -0.48 29.41 -11.30
CA ASP A 52 -1.11 28.12 -11.55
C ASP A 52 0.00 27.09 -11.60
N THR A 53 0.51 26.75 -10.42
CA THR A 53 1.05 25.43 -10.18
C THR A 53 -0.15 24.53 -10.40
N VAL A 54 -0.14 23.78 -11.51
CA VAL A 54 -1.01 22.63 -11.72
C VAL A 54 -0.71 21.68 -10.57
N GLY A 55 -1.37 21.92 -9.44
CA GLY A 55 -1.28 21.10 -8.26
C GLY A 55 -1.88 19.77 -8.63
N VAL A 56 -1.11 18.71 -8.45
CA VAL A 56 -1.62 17.34 -8.42
C VAL A 56 -2.83 17.34 -7.48
N PRO A 57 -4.07 17.07 -7.96
CA PRO A 57 -5.23 16.98 -7.09
C PRO A 57 -4.96 15.99 -5.96
N GLU A 58 -5.34 16.38 -4.75
CA GLU A 58 -5.26 15.51 -3.58
C GLU A 58 -6.14 14.27 -3.82
N ALA A 59 -5.59 13.08 -3.59
CA ALA A 59 -6.37 11.86 -3.74
C ALA A 59 -7.45 11.80 -2.67
N THR A 60 -8.68 11.53 -3.08
CA THR A 60 -9.83 11.47 -2.19
C THR A 60 -9.93 10.10 -1.53
N ALA A 61 -10.14 10.08 -0.22
CA ALA A 61 -10.71 8.93 0.48
C ALA A 61 -12.24 8.99 0.32
N GLY A 62 -12.89 7.87 0.02
CA GLY A 62 -14.33 7.88 -0.27
C GLY A 62 -15.01 6.52 -0.17
N VAL A 63 -16.31 6.48 -0.49
CA VAL A 63 -17.01 5.24 -0.78
C VAL A 63 -16.72 4.91 -2.24
N ALA A 64 -16.46 3.64 -2.57
CA ALA A 64 -16.35 3.23 -3.97
C ALA A 64 -17.62 3.69 -4.71
N SER A 65 -17.50 4.28 -5.90
CA SER A 65 -18.70 4.69 -6.63
C SER A 65 -19.44 3.45 -7.13
N GLU A 66 -20.71 3.31 -6.73
CA GLU A 66 -21.59 2.25 -7.22
C GLU A 66 -21.86 2.45 -8.71
N ILE A 67 -21.81 1.38 -9.47
CA ILE A 67 -22.09 1.39 -10.91
C ILE A 67 -23.62 1.35 -11.09
N GLU A 68 -24.25 2.53 -11.24
CA GLU A 68 -25.66 2.65 -11.62
C GLU A 68 -25.86 2.59 -13.15
N GLY A 69 -26.89 1.87 -13.63
CA GLY A 69 -27.33 1.91 -15.03
C GLY A 69 -26.40 1.20 -16.03
N ASP A 70 -26.51 1.52 -17.32
CA ASP A 70 -26.01 0.81 -18.53
C ASP A 70 -24.49 0.47 -18.57
N LEU A 71 -23.71 0.84 -17.55
CA LEU A 71 -22.34 0.34 -17.29
C LEU A 71 -22.31 -0.97 -16.49
N ALA A 72 -23.40 -1.31 -15.79
CA ALA A 72 -23.75 -2.69 -15.46
C ALA A 72 -24.10 -3.50 -16.73
N GLY A 73 -24.37 -2.79 -17.84
CA GLY A 73 -24.90 -3.26 -19.12
C GLY A 73 -23.90 -3.35 -20.28
N THR A 74 -22.57 -3.20 -20.08
CA THR A 74 -21.62 -3.88 -20.99
C THR A 74 -21.65 -5.37 -20.68
N ALA A 75 -22.79 -5.94 -21.07
CA ALA A 75 -23.27 -7.30 -21.16
C ALA A 75 -22.68 -8.32 -20.17
N GLU A 76 -23.54 -9.25 -19.80
CA GLU A 76 -23.23 -10.68 -19.77
C GLU A 76 -22.53 -11.14 -21.06
N VAL A 77 -21.38 -10.55 -21.42
CA VAL A 77 -20.37 -11.31 -22.13
C VAL A 77 -19.99 -12.35 -21.09
N SER A 78 -20.60 -13.53 -21.19
CA SER A 78 -19.97 -14.75 -20.74
C SER A 78 -18.58 -14.68 -21.33
N SER A 79 -17.63 -14.17 -20.56
CA SER A 79 -16.31 -13.75 -21.08
C SER A 79 -15.52 -14.96 -21.57
N GLY A 80 -16.10 -16.17 -21.46
CA GLY A 80 -15.42 -17.45 -21.56
C GLY A 80 -14.41 -17.64 -20.45
N VAL A 81 -14.06 -16.59 -19.69
CA VAL A 81 -13.05 -16.61 -18.65
C VAL A 81 -13.66 -17.26 -17.41
N PRO A 82 -13.18 -18.45 -17.01
CA PRO A 82 -13.68 -19.11 -15.83
C PRO A 82 -13.21 -18.36 -14.57
N PHE A 83 -14.01 -18.44 -13.52
CA PHE A 83 -13.56 -18.08 -12.18
C PHE A 83 -12.49 -19.08 -11.71
N VAL A 84 -11.42 -18.57 -11.11
CA VAL A 84 -10.26 -19.35 -10.67
C VAL A 84 -9.91 -19.05 -9.21
N ALA A 85 -9.20 -19.99 -8.58
CA ALA A 85 -8.54 -19.82 -7.28
C ALA A 85 -7.01 -19.73 -7.44
N LYS A 86 -6.52 -19.14 -8.54
CA LYS A 86 -5.08 -19.05 -8.81
C LYS A 86 -4.44 -18.06 -7.85
N THR A 87 -3.31 -18.43 -7.25
CA THR A 87 -2.58 -17.55 -6.34
C THR A 87 -1.91 -16.38 -7.04
N GLN A 88 -1.65 -16.50 -8.34
CA GLN A 88 -1.06 -15.46 -9.15
C GLN A 88 -1.61 -15.46 -10.58
N THR A 89 -1.78 -14.28 -11.14
CA THR A 89 -2.01 -14.09 -12.58
C THR A 89 -1.45 -12.73 -13.04
N SER A 90 -1.39 -12.49 -14.33
CA SER A 90 -0.82 -11.29 -14.93
C SER A 90 -1.42 -11.06 -16.31
N GLY A 91 -1.33 -9.83 -16.78
CA GLY A 91 -1.85 -9.43 -18.09
C GLY A 91 -1.46 -7.99 -18.42
N GLY A 92 -2.20 -7.42 -19.36
CA GLY A 92 -1.93 -6.10 -19.91
C GLY A 92 -0.69 -6.06 -20.78
N SER A 93 -0.50 -4.93 -21.45
CA SER A 93 0.72 -4.68 -22.21
C SER A 93 1.01 -3.20 -22.26
N GLY A 94 2.28 -2.83 -22.19
CA GLY A 94 2.72 -1.44 -22.25
C GLY A 94 2.65 -0.69 -20.92
N TYR A 95 2.86 0.62 -21.02
CA TYR A 95 3.05 1.52 -19.88
C TYR A 95 2.22 2.81 -20.01
N ASP A 96 1.25 2.80 -20.93
CA ASP A 96 0.56 4.01 -21.38
C ASP A 96 -0.37 4.59 -20.31
N ALA A 97 -0.88 3.74 -19.41
CA ALA A 97 -1.58 4.18 -18.21
C ALA A 97 -0.63 4.26 -17.02
N ASP A 98 -0.59 5.42 -16.39
CA ASP A 98 0.27 5.76 -15.26
C ASP A 98 -0.53 6.24 -14.03
N THR A 99 -1.86 6.24 -14.10
CA THR A 99 -2.71 6.82 -13.05
C THR A 99 -3.90 5.92 -12.74
N VAL A 100 -4.18 5.71 -11.44
CA VAL A 100 -5.45 5.14 -10.98
C VAL A 100 -6.48 6.26 -10.85
N LEU A 101 -7.45 6.30 -11.75
CA LEU A 101 -8.45 7.38 -11.79
C LEU A 101 -9.60 7.15 -10.82
N ALA A 102 -10.04 5.90 -10.68
CA ALA A 102 -11.13 5.53 -9.78
C ALA A 102 -11.10 4.03 -9.47
N VAL A 103 -11.76 3.67 -8.37
CA VAL A 103 -12.16 2.29 -8.08
C VAL A 103 -13.67 2.28 -7.92
N ARG A 104 -14.36 1.49 -8.75
CA ARG A 104 -15.82 1.38 -8.79
C ARG A 104 -16.26 -0.02 -8.42
N TYR A 105 -17.51 -0.17 -8.00
CA TYR A 105 -18.06 -1.50 -7.71
C TYR A 105 -19.49 -1.68 -8.21
N GLY A 106 -19.83 -2.93 -8.50
CA GLY A 106 -21.19 -3.34 -8.84
C GLY A 106 -21.50 -4.72 -8.27
N VAL A 107 -22.74 -4.91 -7.84
CA VAL A 107 -23.24 -6.20 -7.36
C VAL A 107 -24.03 -6.87 -8.47
N HIS A 108 -23.71 -8.14 -8.75
CA HIS A 108 -24.39 -8.98 -9.73
C HIS A 108 -24.97 -10.22 -9.03
N GLU A 109 -25.80 -11.00 -9.74
CA GLU A 109 -26.53 -12.13 -9.14
C GLU A 109 -25.60 -13.16 -8.48
N ASP A 110 -24.47 -13.49 -9.10
CA ASP A 110 -23.54 -14.54 -8.64
C ASP A 110 -22.11 -14.05 -8.36
N TYR A 111 -21.83 -12.76 -8.49
CA TYR A 111 -20.52 -12.15 -8.20
C TYR A 111 -20.63 -10.66 -7.88
N GLU A 112 -19.59 -10.11 -7.27
CA GLU A 112 -19.34 -8.68 -7.17
C GLU A 112 -18.20 -8.29 -8.10
N ARG A 113 -18.31 -7.09 -8.67
CA ARG A 113 -17.35 -6.56 -9.63
C ARG A 113 -16.66 -5.36 -9.02
N ALA A 114 -15.33 -5.38 -9.00
CA ALA A 114 -14.50 -4.21 -8.79
C ALA A 114 -13.89 -3.77 -10.12
N VAL A 115 -13.85 -2.46 -10.39
CA VAL A 115 -13.28 -1.90 -11.61
C VAL A 115 -12.24 -0.84 -11.24
N ILE A 116 -11.02 -1.00 -11.73
CA ILE A 116 -9.96 0.01 -11.66
C ILE A 116 -9.97 0.78 -12.97
N ASP A 117 -10.33 2.07 -12.91
CA ASP A 117 -10.25 2.97 -14.05
C ASP A 117 -8.84 3.53 -14.17
N LEU A 118 -8.27 3.43 -15.38
CA LEU A 118 -6.86 3.72 -15.63
C LEU A 118 -6.73 4.95 -16.54
N GLY A 119 -5.73 5.77 -16.23
CA GLY A 119 -5.49 7.05 -16.89
C GLY A 119 -4.06 7.27 -17.34
N THR A 120 -3.89 8.17 -18.30
CA THR A 120 -2.60 8.79 -18.65
C THR A 120 -2.64 10.21 -18.08
N GLY A 121 -2.00 10.40 -16.94
CA GLY A 121 -2.30 11.49 -16.03
C GLY A 121 -3.78 11.47 -15.62
N TRP A 122 -4.46 12.59 -15.84
CA TRP A 122 -5.81 12.83 -15.35
C TRP A 122 -6.94 12.48 -16.31
N GLU A 123 -6.58 12.01 -17.51
CA GLU A 123 -7.50 11.62 -18.57
C GLU A 123 -7.54 10.10 -18.70
N PRO A 124 -8.67 9.50 -19.10
CA PRO A 124 -8.75 8.06 -19.34
C PRO A 124 -7.72 7.58 -20.37
N ALA A 125 -7.02 6.49 -20.07
CA ALA A 125 -6.10 5.87 -21.01
C ALA A 125 -6.85 5.00 -22.03
N GLY A 126 -6.23 4.72 -23.18
CA GLY A 126 -6.79 3.81 -24.18
C GLY A 126 -6.51 2.34 -23.87
N GLY A 127 -5.30 2.02 -23.41
CA GLY A 127 -4.83 0.65 -23.14
C GLY A 127 -4.64 0.35 -21.65
N VAL A 128 -4.89 -0.92 -21.27
CA VAL A 128 -4.56 -1.43 -19.93
C VAL A 128 -3.05 -1.68 -19.84
N PRO A 129 -2.35 -1.10 -18.84
CA PRO A 129 -0.91 -1.25 -18.70
C PRO A 129 -0.57 -2.66 -18.21
N GLU A 130 0.71 -3.01 -18.18
CA GLU A 130 1.15 -4.24 -17.50
C GLU A 130 0.64 -4.30 -16.05
N TRP A 131 0.13 -5.47 -15.66
CA TRP A 131 -0.32 -5.71 -14.30
C TRP A 131 -0.02 -7.14 -13.85
N THR A 132 0.16 -7.29 -12.53
CA THR A 132 0.21 -8.60 -11.87
C THR A 132 -0.81 -8.65 -10.74
N LEU A 133 -1.33 -9.82 -10.43
CA LEU A 133 -2.32 -10.03 -9.38
C LEU A 133 -1.87 -11.19 -8.50
N VAL A 134 -1.93 -10.99 -7.19
CA VAL A 134 -1.67 -12.01 -6.16
C VAL A 134 -2.90 -12.17 -5.28
N SER A 135 -3.31 -13.41 -5.05
CA SER A 135 -4.46 -13.78 -4.22
C SER A 135 -4.09 -15.00 -3.38
N PRO A 136 -3.56 -14.84 -2.16
CA PRO A 136 -3.20 -15.97 -1.32
C PRO A 136 -4.38 -16.91 -1.08
N GLU A 137 -4.13 -18.22 -1.08
CA GLU A 137 -5.21 -19.22 -1.02
C GLU A 137 -5.98 -19.12 0.31
N GLY A 138 -7.31 -18.99 0.20
CA GLY A 138 -8.20 -18.89 1.36
C GLY A 138 -8.02 -17.60 2.18
N ASP A 139 -7.31 -16.61 1.64
CA ASP A 139 -7.23 -15.25 2.17
C ASP A 139 -8.35 -14.38 1.57
N GLY A 140 -8.77 -13.38 2.32
CA GLY A 140 -9.66 -12.32 1.86
C GLY A 140 -8.91 -11.17 1.18
N LEU A 141 -7.64 -11.34 0.79
CA LEU A 141 -6.83 -10.31 0.15
C LEU A 141 -6.57 -10.64 -1.32
N LEU A 142 -6.86 -9.68 -2.20
CA LEU A 142 -6.42 -9.67 -3.60
C LEU A 142 -5.61 -8.40 -3.85
N ARG A 143 -4.36 -8.54 -4.29
CA ARG A 143 -3.48 -7.42 -4.64
C ARG A 143 -3.29 -7.35 -6.15
N VAL A 144 -3.56 -6.20 -6.75
CA VAL A 144 -3.23 -5.89 -8.15
C VAL A 144 -2.07 -4.90 -8.17
N SER A 145 -0.91 -5.30 -8.68
CA SER A 145 0.24 -4.43 -8.88
C SER A 145 0.23 -3.82 -10.29
N LEU A 146 0.46 -2.51 -10.35
CA LEU A 146 0.50 -1.67 -11.55
C LEU A 146 1.86 -0.96 -11.60
N PRO A 147 2.90 -1.57 -12.20
CA PRO A 147 4.27 -1.04 -12.17
C PRO A 147 4.43 0.33 -12.81
N SER A 148 3.65 0.65 -13.85
CA SER A 148 3.67 1.96 -14.52
C SER A 148 2.92 3.05 -13.75
N ALA A 149 2.04 2.69 -12.81
CA ALA A 149 1.23 3.66 -12.09
C ALA A 149 2.11 4.52 -11.16
N SER A 150 2.02 5.84 -11.30
CA SER A 150 2.76 6.84 -10.54
C SER A 150 1.87 7.87 -9.83
N ALA A 151 0.59 7.95 -10.21
CA ALA A 151 -0.39 8.83 -9.58
C ALA A 151 -1.72 8.11 -9.30
N THR A 152 -2.54 8.71 -8.44
CA THR A 152 -3.92 8.27 -8.21
C THR A 152 -4.82 9.44 -7.83
N ARG A 153 -6.09 9.38 -8.19
CA ARG A 153 -7.15 10.27 -7.67
C ARG A 153 -7.86 9.70 -6.45
N VAL A 154 -7.72 8.41 -6.19
CA VAL A 154 -8.38 7.71 -5.07
C VAL A 154 -7.34 6.97 -4.24
N SER A 155 -7.40 7.12 -2.93
CA SER A 155 -6.45 6.46 -2.02
C SER A 155 -7.03 5.19 -1.40
N ASP A 156 -8.33 5.16 -1.13
CA ASP A 156 -9.00 4.08 -0.42
C ASP A 156 -10.52 4.27 -0.45
N GLY A 157 -11.22 3.19 -0.11
CA GLY A 157 -12.65 3.27 0.16
C GLY A 157 -13.28 1.98 0.64
N LYS A 158 -14.54 2.09 1.06
CA LYS A 158 -15.39 0.95 1.44
C LYS A 158 -16.31 0.58 0.27
N PHE A 159 -16.57 -0.71 0.16
CA PHE A 159 -17.62 -1.26 -0.68
C PHE A 159 -18.92 -1.40 0.12
N GLY A 160 -19.97 -1.95 -0.50
CA GLY A 160 -21.24 -2.24 0.19
C GLY A 160 -21.13 -3.35 1.26
N ASP A 161 -22.29 -3.83 1.70
CA ASP A 161 -22.39 -4.88 2.73
C ASP A 161 -22.18 -6.31 2.19
N GLY A 162 -21.66 -6.43 0.97
CA GLY A 162 -21.44 -7.69 0.25
C GLY A 162 -20.14 -8.41 0.59
N LEU A 163 -19.68 -9.26 -0.34
CA LEU A 163 -18.41 -9.98 -0.31
C LEU A 163 -17.23 -9.03 -0.17
N LEU A 164 -17.18 -7.98 -0.99
CA LEU A 164 -16.13 -6.97 -0.93
C LEU A 164 -16.32 -6.05 0.28
N GLU A 165 -15.23 -5.72 0.96
CA GLU A 165 -15.23 -4.87 2.16
C GLU A 165 -14.59 -3.50 1.91
N SER A 166 -13.35 -3.49 1.43
CA SER A 166 -12.60 -2.25 1.21
C SER A 166 -11.55 -2.39 0.12
N PHE A 167 -11.07 -1.25 -0.39
CA PHE A 167 -9.88 -1.18 -1.23
C PHE A 167 -8.89 -0.13 -0.75
N HIS A 168 -7.62 -0.31 -1.09
CA HIS A 168 -6.54 0.64 -0.81
C HIS A 168 -5.58 0.76 -1.99
N VAL A 169 -5.28 1.98 -2.41
CA VAL A 169 -4.28 2.30 -3.43
C VAL A 169 -3.00 2.74 -2.74
N VAL A 170 -1.94 1.96 -2.94
CA VAL A 170 -0.71 2.04 -2.15
C VAL A 170 0.50 2.24 -3.07
N ARG A 171 1.41 3.13 -2.68
CA ARG A 171 2.73 3.24 -3.31
C ARG A 171 3.54 1.98 -3.03
N ALA A 172 3.97 1.27 -4.07
CA ALA A 172 4.82 0.10 -3.91
C ALA A 172 6.26 0.51 -3.54
N PRO A 173 6.99 -0.29 -2.72
CA PRO A 173 8.35 0.03 -2.31
C PRO A 173 9.36 0.06 -3.48
N GLU A 174 9.14 -0.73 -4.52
CA GLU A 174 9.98 -0.81 -5.72
C GLU A 174 9.66 0.27 -6.77
N GLY A 175 8.68 1.13 -6.51
CA GLY A 175 8.05 1.99 -7.52
C GLY A 175 6.80 1.34 -8.11
N GLY A 176 5.98 2.13 -8.82
CA GLY A 176 4.64 1.69 -9.19
C GLY A 176 3.63 1.81 -8.04
N MET A 177 2.38 1.41 -8.28
CA MET A 177 1.35 1.30 -7.25
C MET A 177 0.79 -0.11 -7.21
N PHE A 178 0.12 -0.44 -6.12
CA PHE A 178 -0.78 -1.59 -6.09
C PHE A 178 -2.13 -1.19 -5.49
N VAL A 179 -3.17 -1.94 -5.88
CA VAL A 179 -4.51 -1.85 -5.31
C VAL A 179 -4.79 -3.14 -4.56
N ASP A 180 -4.99 -3.04 -3.25
CA ASP A 180 -5.47 -4.15 -2.43
C ASP A 180 -6.99 -4.10 -2.35
N PHE A 181 -7.64 -5.24 -2.56
CA PHE A 181 -9.05 -5.48 -2.29
C PHE A 181 -9.18 -6.45 -1.12
N PHE A 182 -10.01 -6.09 -0.14
CA PHE A 182 -10.35 -6.95 0.98
C PHE A 182 -11.75 -7.52 0.79
N ALA A 183 -11.89 -8.83 0.97
CA ALA A 183 -13.11 -9.60 0.85
C ALA A 183 -13.39 -10.35 2.15
N ARG A 184 -14.63 -10.30 2.62
CA ARG A 184 -15.06 -10.83 3.93
C ARG A 184 -14.91 -12.34 4.08
N GLU A 185 -14.80 -13.04 2.96
CA GLU A 185 -14.62 -14.49 2.90
C GLU A 185 -13.74 -14.90 1.71
N ALA A 186 -13.40 -16.18 1.63
CA ALA A 186 -12.63 -16.70 0.51
C ALA A 186 -13.45 -16.62 -0.78
N PHE A 187 -12.78 -16.28 -1.88
CA PHE A 187 -13.42 -16.01 -3.15
C PHE A 187 -12.75 -16.76 -4.30
N LEU A 188 -13.48 -16.90 -5.40
CA LEU A 188 -12.94 -17.17 -6.72
C LEU A 188 -12.98 -15.86 -7.51
N TYR A 189 -12.01 -15.62 -8.37
CA TYR A 189 -11.96 -14.41 -9.17
C TYR A 189 -11.78 -14.69 -10.66
N ARG A 190 -12.12 -13.71 -11.49
CA ARG A 190 -11.66 -13.61 -12.88
C ARG A 190 -11.31 -12.15 -13.18
N VAL A 191 -10.44 -11.96 -14.16
CA VAL A 191 -10.00 -10.63 -14.58
C VAL A 191 -10.37 -10.42 -16.03
N LEU A 192 -10.87 -9.22 -16.36
CA LEU A 192 -11.11 -8.77 -17.72
C LEU A 192 -10.41 -7.44 -17.95
N GLU A 193 -9.83 -7.29 -19.13
CA GLU A 193 -9.21 -6.05 -19.58
C GLU A 193 -10.11 -5.40 -20.61
N LEU A 194 -10.46 -4.13 -20.39
CA LEU A 194 -11.23 -3.34 -21.33
C LEU A 194 -10.38 -2.15 -21.78
N GLY A 195 -10.24 -1.96 -23.09
CA GLY A 195 -9.67 -0.74 -23.66
C GLY A 195 -10.75 0.32 -23.92
N ASP A 196 -10.31 1.55 -24.13
CA ASP A 196 -11.10 2.67 -24.63
C ASP A 196 -12.46 2.91 -23.90
N PRO A 197 -12.45 3.35 -22.63
CA PRO A 197 -11.29 3.64 -21.80
C PRO A 197 -10.75 2.40 -21.07
N ALA A 198 -9.44 2.45 -20.79
CA ALA A 198 -8.67 1.45 -20.07
C ALA A 198 -9.26 1.17 -18.69
N ARG A 199 -9.69 -0.07 -18.48
CA ARG A 199 -10.26 -0.56 -17.22
C ARG A 199 -9.77 -1.96 -16.96
N LEU A 200 -9.34 -2.21 -15.73
CA LEU A 200 -9.10 -3.54 -15.22
C LEU A 200 -10.27 -3.96 -14.35
N VAL A 201 -11.00 -4.97 -14.80
CA VAL A 201 -12.22 -5.48 -14.14
C VAL A 201 -11.87 -6.76 -13.40
N VAL A 202 -12.19 -6.81 -12.11
CA VAL A 202 -12.04 -8.00 -11.28
C VAL A 202 -13.42 -8.41 -10.80
N ASP A 203 -13.89 -9.56 -11.25
CA ASP A 203 -15.13 -10.17 -10.74
C ASP A 203 -14.74 -11.16 -9.65
N LEU A 204 -15.38 -11.07 -8.49
CA LEU A 204 -15.16 -11.93 -7.33
C LEU A 204 -16.48 -12.56 -6.92
N LYS A 205 -16.47 -13.87 -6.67
CA LYS A 205 -17.61 -14.56 -6.08
C LYS A 205 -17.21 -15.39 -4.90
N PRO A 206 -18.12 -15.63 -3.93
CA PRO A 206 -17.85 -16.50 -2.81
C PRO A 206 -17.37 -17.88 -3.26
N ALA A 207 -16.31 -18.39 -2.62
CA ALA A 207 -15.88 -19.78 -2.82
C ALA A 207 -16.77 -20.78 -2.05
N GLY A 208 -17.73 -20.30 -1.25
CA GLY A 208 -18.57 -21.11 -0.36
C GLY A 208 -17.82 -21.69 0.84
N LEU A 209 -16.56 -21.33 1.01
CA LEU A 209 -15.73 -21.66 2.16
C LEU A 209 -15.53 -20.38 2.96
N GLY A 210 -15.92 -20.37 4.24
CA GLY A 210 -15.60 -19.24 5.11
C GLY A 210 -14.08 -19.03 5.14
N SER A 211 -13.65 -17.76 5.13
CA SER A 211 -12.22 -17.46 5.25
C SER A 211 -11.69 -17.97 6.58
N LYS A 212 -10.60 -18.75 6.54
CA LYS A 212 -9.91 -19.22 7.75
C LYS A 212 -8.92 -18.17 8.26
N VAL A 213 -8.59 -17.18 7.43
CA VAL A 213 -7.61 -16.15 7.70
C VAL A 213 -8.37 -14.85 8.00
N PRO A 214 -8.19 -14.25 9.18
CA PRO A 214 -8.78 -12.94 9.46
C PRO A 214 -8.26 -11.90 8.47
N LEU A 215 -9.11 -10.93 8.14
CA LEU A 215 -8.72 -9.81 7.31
C LEU A 215 -7.54 -9.01 7.92
N PRO A 216 -6.77 -8.32 7.07
CA PRO A 216 -5.91 -7.22 7.50
C PRO A 216 -6.63 -6.31 8.49
N ALA A 217 -5.89 -5.83 9.49
CA ALA A 217 -6.47 -5.06 10.58
C ALA A 217 -6.31 -3.55 10.31
N GLU A 218 -7.42 -2.82 10.28
CA GLU A 218 -7.47 -1.38 9.97
C GLU A 218 -7.81 -0.54 11.21
N GLY A 219 -7.04 0.51 11.51
CA GLY A 219 -7.31 1.43 12.61
C GLY A 219 -6.64 2.79 12.43
N GLY A 220 -7.42 3.87 12.56
CA GLY A 220 -6.94 5.22 12.24
C GLY A 220 -6.41 5.29 10.81
N LYS A 221 -5.23 5.89 10.62
CA LYS A 221 -4.53 5.94 9.33
C LYS A 221 -3.52 4.81 9.12
N THR A 222 -3.81 3.62 9.65
CA THR A 222 -2.90 2.46 9.60
C THR A 222 -3.67 1.20 9.22
N VAL A 223 -3.14 0.46 8.25
CA VAL A 223 -3.58 -0.89 7.89
C VAL A 223 -2.42 -1.85 8.11
N LEU A 224 -2.65 -2.85 8.95
CA LEU A 224 -1.71 -3.91 9.24
C LEU A 224 -2.05 -5.13 8.37
N VAL A 225 -1.19 -5.40 7.39
CA VAL A 225 -1.35 -6.54 6.48
C VAL A 225 -0.81 -7.79 7.14
N GLU A 226 0.44 -7.79 7.59
CA GLU A 226 1.00 -8.89 8.37
C GLU A 226 1.69 -8.38 9.65
N PRO A 227 1.62 -9.11 10.76
CA PRO A 227 0.88 -10.37 10.94
C PRO A 227 -0.63 -10.17 11.03
N ARG A 228 -1.42 -11.17 10.60
CA ARG A 228 -2.88 -11.19 10.81
C ARG A 228 -3.28 -11.27 12.29
N PRO A 229 -4.48 -10.80 12.68
CA PRO A 229 -5.03 -11.05 14.01
C PRO A 229 -4.97 -12.53 14.40
N ARG A 230 -4.53 -12.81 15.63
CA ARG A 230 -4.36 -14.16 16.20
C ARG A 230 -3.24 -14.99 15.55
N ALA A 231 -2.40 -14.39 14.70
CA ALA A 231 -1.25 -15.08 14.14
C ALA A 231 -0.31 -15.64 15.22
N ARG A 232 0.35 -16.75 14.88
CA ARG A 232 1.50 -17.26 15.63
C ARG A 232 2.77 -16.64 15.07
N ILE A 233 3.58 -16.05 15.93
CA ILE A 233 4.77 -15.28 15.55
C ILE A 233 6.03 -15.92 16.12
N SER A 234 7.07 -16.00 15.29
CA SER A 234 8.39 -16.52 15.65
C SER A 234 9.33 -15.41 16.15
N ASP A 235 10.52 -15.80 16.59
CA ASP A 235 11.58 -14.90 17.05
C ASP A 235 11.94 -13.82 16.01
N ALA A 236 11.90 -14.14 14.72
CA ALA A 236 11.90 -13.12 13.66
C ALA A 236 10.45 -12.85 13.25
N LEU A 237 9.97 -11.64 13.53
CA LEU A 237 8.62 -11.18 13.16
C LEU A 237 8.70 -10.16 12.05
N ILE A 238 8.11 -10.47 10.89
CA ILE A 238 7.88 -9.49 9.83
C ILE A 238 6.56 -8.78 10.13
N VAL A 239 6.61 -7.45 10.15
CA VAL A 239 5.45 -6.57 10.28
C VAL A 239 5.37 -5.71 9.03
N SER A 240 4.29 -5.84 8.27
CA SER A 240 4.08 -5.08 7.04
C SER A 240 2.66 -4.56 6.92
N GLY A 241 2.51 -3.47 6.18
CA GLY A 241 1.23 -2.81 6.01
C GLY A 241 1.40 -1.49 5.29
N TYR A 242 0.43 -0.61 5.47
CA TYR A 242 0.51 0.73 4.93
C TYR A 242 -0.10 1.76 5.85
N SER A 243 0.38 3.00 5.73
CA SER A 243 -0.08 4.09 6.57
C SER A 243 -0.20 5.40 5.81
N ARG A 244 -1.04 6.29 6.33
CA ARG A 244 -1.07 7.73 6.01
C ARG A 244 -0.78 8.57 7.25
N ASN A 245 -0.02 8.00 8.18
CA ASN A 245 0.43 8.69 9.38
C ASN A 245 1.28 9.89 8.99
N ARG A 246 1.18 10.99 9.77
CA ARG A 246 1.93 12.21 9.50
C ARG A 246 3.42 11.91 9.42
N GLU A 247 4.11 12.51 8.43
CA GLU A 247 5.54 12.29 8.18
C GLU A 247 5.91 10.81 7.94
N ALA A 248 4.95 10.01 7.46
CA ALA A 248 5.09 8.59 7.19
C ALA A 248 5.51 7.75 8.41
N THR A 249 5.38 8.26 9.63
CA THR A 249 6.02 7.64 10.80
C THR A 249 5.10 6.64 11.49
N ASN A 250 5.60 5.41 11.66
CA ASN A 250 4.91 4.29 12.29
C ASN A 250 5.73 3.75 13.46
N THR A 251 5.12 3.62 14.64
CA THR A 251 5.67 2.92 15.80
C THR A 251 5.02 1.55 15.92
N ILE A 252 5.85 0.52 15.81
CA ILE A 252 5.49 -0.88 16.06
C ILE A 252 5.91 -1.21 17.48
N THR A 253 4.98 -1.70 18.30
CA THR A 253 5.26 -2.12 19.68
C THR A 253 4.63 -3.47 19.94
N LEU A 254 5.43 -4.44 20.40
CA LEU A 254 4.93 -5.72 20.91
C LEU A 254 4.97 -5.70 22.43
N ILE A 255 3.83 -6.02 23.04
CA ILE A 255 3.64 -6.05 24.49
C ILE A 255 3.24 -7.47 24.88
N ASP A 256 3.84 -8.04 25.92
CA ASP A 256 3.44 -9.35 26.44
C ASP A 256 2.15 -9.29 27.29
N ALA A 257 1.75 -10.43 27.83
CA ALA A 257 0.55 -10.55 28.65
C ALA A 257 0.63 -9.77 29.98
N ASP A 258 1.84 -9.52 30.49
CA ASP A 258 2.09 -8.78 31.73
C ASP A 258 2.18 -7.26 31.50
N GLY A 259 2.03 -6.81 30.25
CA GLY A 259 2.12 -5.41 29.87
C GLY A 259 3.55 -4.92 29.64
N LYS A 260 4.55 -5.82 29.66
CA LYS A 260 5.94 -5.46 29.39
C LYS A 260 6.15 -5.32 27.88
N ILE A 261 6.81 -4.24 27.48
CA ILE A 261 7.22 -4.02 26.10
C ILE A 261 8.37 -4.97 25.78
N LEU A 262 8.15 -5.88 24.84
CA LEU A 262 9.15 -6.83 24.34
C LEU A 262 10.04 -6.18 23.28
N VAL A 263 9.41 -5.44 22.36
CA VAL A 263 10.11 -4.67 21.32
C VAL A 263 9.31 -3.42 20.99
N ARG A 264 10.02 -2.35 20.67
CA ARG A 264 9.47 -1.10 20.12
C ARG A 264 10.38 -0.61 19.00
N ARG A 265 9.83 -0.34 17.83
CA ARG A 265 10.57 0.14 16.66
C ARG A 265 9.77 1.21 15.94
N THR A 266 10.44 2.30 15.57
CA THR A 266 9.87 3.33 14.70
C THR A 266 10.42 3.16 13.29
N ILE A 267 9.53 3.15 12.31
CA ILE A 267 9.85 3.03 10.88
C ILE A 267 9.11 4.09 10.08
N ARG A 268 9.53 4.27 8.82
CA ARG A 268 8.86 5.17 7.87
C ARG A 268 8.19 4.36 6.76
N SER A 269 6.97 4.76 6.43
CA SER A 269 6.33 4.40 5.17
C SER A 269 7.02 5.13 4.00
N ASN A 270 6.92 4.56 2.80
CA ASN A 270 7.48 5.15 1.56
C ASN A 270 6.66 6.33 1.00
N ASP A 271 5.43 6.52 1.47
CA ASP A 271 4.55 7.66 1.18
C ASP A 271 3.65 7.90 2.41
N TRP A 272 2.90 8.99 2.41
CA TRP A 272 1.83 9.27 3.37
C TRP A 272 0.87 10.36 2.90
N ASN A 273 1.20 11.07 1.82
CA ASN A 273 0.47 12.28 1.43
C ASN A 273 -0.69 11.95 0.47
N HIS A 274 -0.34 11.61 -0.77
CA HIS A 274 -1.32 11.39 -1.84
C HIS A 274 -1.78 9.93 -1.93
N THR A 275 -0.98 8.99 -1.42
CA THR A 275 -1.34 7.57 -1.39
C THR A 275 -1.10 6.98 -0.01
N TRP A 276 -1.58 5.76 0.19
CA TRP A 276 -1.11 4.95 1.31
C TRP A 276 0.35 4.58 1.06
N GLY A 277 1.19 4.76 2.07
CA GLY A 277 2.59 4.37 1.99
C GLY A 277 2.84 3.01 2.64
N TYR A 278 3.42 2.10 1.87
CA TYR A 278 3.92 0.82 2.34
C TYR A 278 4.98 0.99 3.43
N PHE A 279 4.89 0.17 4.47
CA PHE A 279 5.96 -0.05 5.44
C PHE A 279 6.20 -1.54 5.64
N GLU A 280 7.44 -1.87 5.98
CA GLU A 280 7.82 -3.21 6.42
C GLU A 280 8.96 -3.12 7.43
N ALA A 281 8.94 -3.99 8.43
CA ALA A 281 10.04 -4.19 9.35
C ALA A 281 10.13 -5.63 9.83
N THR A 282 11.34 -6.15 9.85
CA THR A 282 11.67 -7.35 10.62
C THR A 282 12.04 -6.95 12.05
N LEU A 283 11.41 -7.58 13.03
CA LEU A 283 11.67 -7.40 14.45
C LEU A 283 12.31 -8.68 15.00
N ASP A 284 13.46 -8.53 15.63
CA ASP A 284 14.08 -9.59 16.42
C ASP A 284 13.45 -9.56 17.82
N LEU A 285 12.69 -10.60 18.14
CA LEU A 285 11.94 -10.70 19.38
C LEU A 285 12.79 -11.39 20.46
N PRO A 286 12.80 -10.88 21.70
CA PRO A 286 13.26 -11.68 22.82
C PRO A 286 12.33 -12.88 23.01
N SER A 287 12.85 -13.97 23.58
CA SER A 287 12.01 -15.12 23.91
C SER A 287 10.86 -14.71 24.83
N PHE A 288 9.64 -15.03 24.41
CA PHE A 288 8.42 -14.81 25.18
C PHE A 288 7.47 -15.98 24.94
N SER A 289 6.47 -16.13 25.81
CA SER A 289 5.49 -17.21 25.69
C SER A 289 4.07 -16.70 25.84
N GLY A 290 3.13 -17.41 25.21
CA GLY A 290 1.72 -17.09 25.32
C GLY A 290 1.29 -15.91 24.44
N LYS A 291 0.36 -15.13 24.97
CA LYS A 291 -0.35 -14.06 24.25
C LYS A 291 0.47 -12.76 24.26
N GLY A 292 0.53 -12.08 23.12
CA GLY A 292 1.05 -10.72 22.99
C GLY A 292 0.03 -9.79 22.34
N THR A 293 0.24 -8.48 22.52
CA THR A 293 -0.48 -7.41 21.84
C THR A 293 0.49 -6.66 20.94
N LEU A 294 0.25 -6.71 19.63
CA LEU A 294 1.00 -5.91 18.66
C LEU A 294 0.24 -4.62 18.38
N LYS A 295 0.87 -3.48 18.64
CA LYS A 295 0.40 -2.13 18.31
C LYS A 295 1.17 -1.62 17.09
N VAL A 296 0.47 -1.06 16.11
CA VAL A 296 1.08 -0.35 14.97
C VAL A 296 0.33 0.94 14.71
N GLY A 297 1.02 2.07 14.68
CA GLY A 297 0.42 3.38 14.43
C GLY A 297 1.30 4.53 14.92
N THR A 298 0.69 5.63 15.34
CA THR A 298 1.39 6.81 15.87
C THR A 298 1.11 6.99 17.36
N GLU A 299 2.14 7.32 18.13
CA GLU A 299 2.00 7.74 19.52
C GLU A 299 2.12 9.25 19.63
N GLY A 300 1.15 9.89 20.28
CA GLY A 300 1.16 11.31 20.58
C GLY A 300 2.28 11.65 21.56
N ALA A 301 3.24 12.45 21.12
CA ALA A 301 4.39 12.83 21.94
C ALA A 301 4.00 13.67 23.18
N HIS A 302 2.82 14.30 23.18
CA HIS A 302 2.39 15.25 24.20
C HIS A 302 1.44 14.65 25.25
N ASP A 303 0.59 13.70 24.86
CA ASP A 303 -0.48 13.15 25.71
C ASP A 303 -0.41 11.62 25.87
N GLY A 304 0.54 10.96 25.20
CA GLY A 304 0.66 9.50 25.20
C GLY A 304 -0.51 8.79 24.51
N SER A 305 -1.36 9.51 23.77
CA SER A 305 -2.43 8.92 22.98
C SER A 305 -1.85 8.01 21.91
N PHE A 306 -2.60 6.96 21.55
CA PHE A 306 -2.21 6.04 20.49
C PHE A 306 -3.31 6.02 19.44
N GLU A 307 -2.95 6.34 18.21
CA GLU A 307 -3.79 6.20 17.03
C GLU A 307 -3.20 5.10 16.14
N GLY A 308 -4.03 4.14 15.73
CA GLY A 308 -3.58 3.01 14.93
C GLY A 308 -4.35 1.74 15.22
N MET A 309 -3.68 0.60 15.01
CA MET A 309 -4.25 -0.73 15.20
C MET A 309 -3.58 -1.48 16.34
N LYS A 310 -4.37 -2.30 17.04
CA LYS A 310 -3.93 -3.26 18.06
C LYS A 310 -4.50 -4.64 17.74
N ILE A 311 -3.62 -5.62 17.55
CA ILE A 311 -4.03 -7.01 17.36
C ILE A 311 -3.46 -7.90 18.44
N THR A 312 -4.16 -9.01 18.70
CA THR A 312 -3.61 -10.11 19.50
C THR A 312 -2.75 -11.00 18.61
N VAL A 313 -1.58 -11.41 19.11
CA VAL A 313 -0.68 -12.41 18.50
C VAL A 313 -0.29 -13.45 19.54
N TRP A 314 0.27 -14.58 19.11
CA TRP A 314 0.71 -15.66 19.99
C TRP A 314 2.15 -16.05 19.68
N ALA A 315 2.95 -16.32 20.71
CA ALA A 315 4.27 -16.90 20.51
C ALA A 315 4.15 -18.25 19.75
N GLY A 316 4.92 -18.40 18.68
CA GLY A 316 5.20 -19.68 18.03
C GLY A 316 5.97 -20.58 18.99
N ARG A 317 5.75 -21.89 18.90
CA ARG A 317 6.56 -22.87 19.63
C ARG A 317 7.87 -23.11 18.90
#